data_AF-A0A847KLH0-F1
#
_entry.id   AF-A0A847KLH0-F1
#
_cell.length_a   1.000
_cell.length_b   1.000
_cell.length_c   1.000
_cell.angle_alpha   90.00
_cell.angle_beta   90.00
_cell.angle_gamma   90.00
#
_symmetry.space_group_name_H-M   'P 1'
#
loop_
_entity.id
_entity.type
_entity.pdbx_description
1 polymer ?
#
loop_
_entity_poly.entity_id
_entity_poly.type
_entity_poly.pdbx_seq_one_letter_code
_entity_poly.pdbx_strand_id
1 'polypeptide(L)'
;MTLTEFLLARLAEDEAAALAANLRPGDPDWQAFAVGTGAPRRFTVRSRYCHRVVARTQDISSVDGWATPPTEDPTGVLDGAAVAAHVARWDPARVLAECTAWRIAVGAGDDAVLRALAAVYSDHPDYRPEWSPGIPA
;
A
#
# COMPACT_ATOMS: atom_id res chain seq x y z
N MET A 1 3.21 2.35 -26.22
CA MET A 1 3.38 1.51 -25.03
C MET A 1 2.53 0.27 -25.17
N THR A 2 3.13 -0.90 -25.02
CA THR A 2 2.48 -2.22 -24.95
C THR A 2 2.00 -2.52 -23.52
N LEU A 3 1.17 -3.55 -23.34
CA LEU A 3 0.72 -3.98 -22.01
C LEU A 3 1.89 -4.41 -21.11
N THR A 4 2.85 -5.17 -21.67
CA THR A 4 4.08 -5.57 -20.95
C THR A 4 4.90 -4.36 -20.53
N GLU A 5 5.11 -3.39 -21.43
CA GLU A 5 5.84 -2.15 -21.11
C GLU A 5 5.14 -1.36 -20.00
N PHE A 6 3.80 -1.27 -20.04
CA PHE A 6 3.01 -0.62 -18.99
C PHE A 6 3.20 -1.32 -17.63
N LEU A 7 3.07 -2.64 -17.58
CA LEU A 7 3.24 -3.41 -16.34
C LEU A 7 4.64 -3.27 -15.76
N LEU A 8 5.69 -3.34 -16.61
CA LEU A 8 7.06 -3.16 -16.16
C LEU A 8 7.32 -1.75 -15.64
N ALA A 9 6.73 -0.72 -16.26
CA ALA A 9 6.84 0.65 -15.77
C ALA A 9 6.17 0.84 -14.40
N ARG A 10 4.95 0.31 -14.21
CA ARG A 10 4.24 0.39 -12.93
C ARG A 10 4.95 -0.40 -11.81
N LEU A 11 5.46 -1.59 -12.14
CA LEU A 11 6.30 -2.37 -11.22
C LEU A 11 7.59 -1.62 -10.82
N ALA A 12 8.19 -0.88 -11.75
CA ALA A 12 9.39 -0.09 -11.44
C ALA A 12 9.07 1.11 -10.53
N GLU A 13 7.88 1.72 -10.67
CA GLU A 13 7.41 2.78 -9.78
C GLU A 13 7.14 2.25 -8.37
N ASP A 14 6.41 1.13 -8.25
CA ASP A 14 6.14 0.47 -6.97
C ASP A 14 7.44 0.06 -6.27
N GLU A 15 8.40 -0.50 -7.02
CA GLU A 15 9.74 -0.82 -6.51
C GLU A 15 10.48 0.43 -6.05
N ALA A 16 10.47 1.52 -6.83
CA ALA A 16 11.16 2.75 -6.45
C ALA A 16 10.56 3.35 -5.16
N ALA A 17 9.24 3.34 -5.03
CA ALA A 17 8.54 3.77 -3.81
C ALA A 17 8.92 2.89 -2.61
N ALA A 18 8.94 1.57 -2.79
CA ALA A 18 9.35 0.62 -1.75
C ALA A 18 10.82 0.80 -1.37
N LEU A 19 11.73 0.94 -2.33
CA LEU A 19 13.16 1.21 -2.04
C LEU A 19 13.36 2.50 -1.25
N ALA A 20 12.64 3.57 -1.59
CA ALA A 20 12.69 4.84 -0.84
C ALA A 20 12.20 4.70 0.60
N ALA A 21 11.21 3.84 0.83
CA ALA A 21 10.68 3.52 2.15
C ALA A 21 11.53 2.50 2.91
N ASN A 22 12.34 1.69 2.22
CA ASN A 22 13.13 0.61 2.81
C ASN A 22 14.31 1.17 3.61
N LEU A 23 14.13 1.29 4.93
CA LEU A 23 15.12 1.88 5.83
C LEU A 23 16.46 1.13 5.84
N ARG A 24 16.44 -0.19 5.67
CA ARG A 24 17.63 -1.05 5.57
C ARG A 24 17.32 -2.29 4.71
N PRO A 25 18.18 -2.64 3.74
CA PRO A 25 18.09 -3.92 3.05
C PRO A 25 18.04 -5.08 4.04
N GLY A 26 17.01 -5.92 3.94
CA GLY A 26 16.82 -7.07 4.82
C GLY A 26 16.15 -6.77 6.17
N ASP A 27 15.48 -5.63 6.34
CA ASP A 27 14.55 -5.36 7.44
C ASP A 27 13.15 -5.89 7.06
N PRO A 28 12.83 -7.16 7.37
CA PRO A 28 11.72 -7.89 6.79
C PRO A 28 10.36 -7.55 7.42
N ASP A 29 10.35 -6.87 8.57
CA ASP A 29 9.14 -6.75 9.40
C ASP A 29 8.98 -5.34 9.95
N TRP A 30 7.93 -4.65 9.51
CA TRP A 30 7.42 -3.46 10.17
C TRP A 30 6.35 -3.85 11.19
N GLN A 31 6.30 -3.14 12.33
CA GLN A 31 5.37 -3.45 13.42
C GLN A 31 4.65 -2.20 13.92
N ALA A 32 3.34 -2.34 14.16
CA ALA A 32 2.51 -1.30 14.73
C ALA A 32 2.60 -1.31 16.27
N PHE A 33 2.74 -0.12 16.86
CA PHE A 33 2.80 0.07 18.31
C PHE A 33 1.86 1.20 18.72
N ALA A 34 1.02 0.97 19.72
CA ALA A 34 0.28 2.03 20.40
C ALA A 34 1.24 2.92 21.22
N VAL A 35 0.99 4.22 21.24
CA VAL A 35 1.79 5.22 21.96
C VAL A 35 0.89 6.01 22.91
N GLY A 36 1.17 5.89 24.22
CA GLY A 36 0.41 6.55 25.28
C GLY A 36 -0.93 5.88 25.59
N THR A 37 -1.67 6.46 26.53
CA THR A 37 -2.93 5.91 27.06
C THR A 37 -4.13 6.87 26.94
N GLY A 38 -3.94 8.06 26.35
CA GLY A 38 -4.96 9.11 26.22
C GLY A 38 -5.57 9.23 24.82
N ALA A 39 -6.68 9.95 24.72
CA ALA A 39 -7.32 10.31 23.44
C ALA A 39 -6.71 11.61 22.85
N PRO A 40 -6.54 11.70 21.52
CA PRO A 40 -6.72 10.62 20.54
C PRO A 40 -5.61 9.57 20.67
N ARG A 41 -5.95 8.29 20.46
CA ARG A 41 -4.94 7.22 20.52
C ARG A 41 -3.98 7.38 19.35
N ARG A 42 -2.69 7.27 19.63
CA ARG A 42 -1.63 7.41 18.63
C ARG A 42 -0.95 6.08 18.41
N PHE A 43 -0.52 5.83 17.19
CA PHE A 43 0.22 4.63 16.83
C PHE A 43 1.46 5.02 16.02
N THR A 44 2.51 4.23 16.18
CA THR A 44 3.72 4.32 15.37
C THR A 44 3.94 2.99 14.70
N VAL A 45 4.24 3.02 13.41
CA VAL A 45 4.82 1.87 12.73
C VAL A 45 6.33 2.00 12.81
N ARG A 46 7.01 0.92 13.16
CA ARG A 46 8.46 0.90 13.35
C ARG A 46 9.07 -0.30 12.64
N SER A 47 10.29 -0.10 12.17
CA SER A 47 11.19 -1.22 11.86
C SER A 47 11.36 -2.11 13.10
N ARG A 48 11.20 -3.43 12.95
CA ARG A 48 11.47 -4.39 14.04
C ARG A 48 12.94 -4.37 14.46
N TYR A 49 13.85 -4.18 13.51
CA TYR A 49 15.28 -4.35 13.75
C TYR A 49 15.95 -3.11 14.32
N CYS A 50 15.59 -1.92 13.84
CA CYS A 50 16.21 -0.66 14.30
C CYS A 50 15.29 0.20 15.17
N HIS A 51 14.05 -0.22 15.40
CA HIS A 51 13.03 0.50 16.17
C HIS A 51 12.71 1.93 15.67
N ARG A 52 13.23 2.31 14.49
CA ARG A 52 12.98 3.62 13.90
C ARG A 52 11.51 3.72 13.49
N VAL A 53 10.90 4.86 13.81
CA VAL A 53 9.52 5.18 13.40
C VAL A 53 9.52 5.46 11.90
N VAL A 54 8.73 4.68 11.15
CA VAL A 54 8.53 4.83 9.70
C VAL A 54 7.25 5.58 9.36
N ALA A 55 6.20 5.39 10.17
CA ALA A 55 4.94 6.09 10.02
C ALA A 55 4.33 6.39 11.39
N ARG A 56 3.50 7.44 11.45
CA ARG A 56 2.69 7.79 12.61
C ARG A 56 1.24 7.90 12.16
N THR A 57 0.35 7.30 12.92
CA THR A 57 -1.10 7.37 12.70
C THR A 57 -1.76 7.71 14.03
N GLN A 58 -2.98 8.20 13.99
CA GLN A 58 -3.78 8.46 15.17
C GLN A 58 -5.25 8.33 14.82
N ASP A 59 -6.07 8.03 15.83
CA ASP A 59 -7.52 8.06 15.66
C ASP A 59 -7.96 9.49 15.33
N ILE A 60 -8.87 9.64 14.36
CA ILE A 60 -9.42 10.94 13.95
C ILE A 60 -10.72 11.26 14.69
N SER A 61 -10.91 10.75 15.91
CA SER A 61 -12.05 11.12 16.76
C SER A 61 -12.01 12.64 17.05
N SER A 62 -12.78 13.41 16.27
CA SER A 62 -12.94 14.88 16.30
C SER A 62 -11.69 15.64 16.77
N VAL A 63 -10.81 15.96 15.82
CA VAL A 63 -9.54 16.66 16.10
C VAL A 63 -9.76 18.02 16.80
N ASP A 64 -10.97 18.59 16.75
CA ASP A 64 -11.35 19.73 17.55
C ASP A 64 -12.77 19.49 18.08
N GLY A 65 -13.04 19.78 19.35
CA GLY A 65 -14.31 19.50 20.07
C GLY A 65 -15.59 20.15 19.52
N TRP A 66 -15.61 20.53 18.25
CA TRP A 66 -16.80 20.75 17.46
C TRP A 66 -17.23 19.38 16.93
N ALA A 67 -18.30 18.84 17.52
CA ALA A 67 -19.03 17.75 16.91
C ALA A 67 -19.57 18.26 15.56
N THR A 68 -18.78 18.15 14.50
CA THR A 68 -19.34 18.10 13.15
C THR A 68 -20.32 16.93 13.22
N PRO A 69 -21.63 17.16 13.03
CA PRO A 69 -22.58 16.06 12.97
C PRO A 69 -22.05 15.05 11.96
N PRO A 70 -22.32 13.75 12.14
CA PRO A 70 -21.78 12.72 11.27
C PRO A 70 -22.33 12.97 9.86
N THR A 71 -21.62 13.77 9.07
CA THR A 71 -21.73 13.71 7.63
C THR A 71 -21.24 12.32 7.32
N GLU A 72 -22.17 11.53 6.81
CA GLU A 72 -22.08 10.16 6.34
C GLU A 72 -20.92 10.02 5.35
N ASP A 73 -19.68 10.13 5.83
CA ASP A 73 -18.49 9.72 5.11
C ASP A 73 -18.10 8.34 5.65
N PRO A 74 -18.71 7.26 5.12
CA PRO A 74 -18.40 5.89 5.52
C PRO A 74 -16.99 5.47 5.10
N THR A 75 -16.21 6.33 4.44
CA THR A 75 -14.87 6.01 3.92
C THR A 75 -13.73 6.49 4.81
N GLY A 76 -14.03 7.30 5.84
CA GLY A 76 -13.03 7.74 6.81
C GLY A 76 -12.46 6.53 7.56
N VAL A 77 -11.20 6.17 7.32
CA VAL A 77 -10.52 5.20 8.18
C VAL A 77 -10.30 5.87 9.54
N LEU A 78 -11.28 5.71 10.43
CA LEU A 78 -11.35 6.35 11.75
C LEU A 78 -10.40 5.72 12.78
N ASP A 79 -9.83 4.55 12.45
CA ASP A 79 -9.04 3.71 13.35
C ASP A 79 -7.54 3.78 13.01
N GLY A 80 -6.78 4.54 13.81
CA GLY A 80 -5.34 4.68 13.67
C GLY A 80 -4.59 3.35 13.86
N ALA A 81 -5.15 2.40 14.61
CA ALA A 81 -4.57 1.06 14.77
C ALA A 81 -4.71 0.27 13.47
N ALA A 82 -5.87 0.33 12.83
CA ALA A 82 -6.11 -0.33 11.54
C ALA A 82 -5.17 0.23 10.45
N VAL A 83 -4.96 1.54 10.39
CA VAL A 83 -3.98 2.16 9.47
C VAL A 83 -2.57 1.69 9.79
N ALA A 84 -2.17 1.70 11.06
CA ALA A 84 -0.83 1.28 11.45
C ALA A 84 -0.58 -0.21 11.11
N ALA A 85 -1.58 -1.07 11.33
CA ALA A 85 -1.52 -2.48 10.96
C ALA A 85 -1.47 -2.67 9.45
N HIS A 86 -2.21 -1.87 8.67
CA HIS A 86 -2.15 -1.88 7.21
C HIS A 86 -0.75 -1.51 6.71
N VAL A 87 -0.17 -0.39 7.18
CA VAL A 87 1.19 0.03 6.80
C VAL A 87 2.24 -1.01 7.22
N ALA A 88 2.09 -1.63 8.41
CA ALA A 88 2.99 -2.69 8.86
C ALA A 88 2.90 -3.96 7.99
N ARG A 89 1.70 -4.31 7.52
CA ARG A 89 1.46 -5.46 6.65
C ARG A 89 2.05 -5.29 5.25
N TRP A 90 2.02 -4.07 4.73
CA TRP A 90 2.54 -3.70 3.41
C TRP A 90 3.95 -3.11 3.52
N ASP A 91 4.80 -3.75 4.32
CA ASP A 91 6.19 -3.30 4.49
C ASP A 91 6.95 -3.31 3.15
N PRO A 92 7.98 -2.46 2.98
CA PRO A 92 8.69 -2.35 1.72
C PRO A 92 9.43 -3.61 1.30
N ALA A 93 9.91 -4.45 2.22
CA ALA A 93 10.61 -5.68 1.86
C ALA A 93 9.65 -6.67 1.20
N ARG A 94 8.43 -6.78 1.70
CA ARG A 94 7.35 -7.54 1.07
C ARG A 94 7.02 -7.00 -0.33
N VAL A 95 6.84 -5.69 -0.48
CA VAL A 95 6.53 -5.08 -1.80
C VAL A 95 7.64 -5.35 -2.81
N LEU A 96 8.91 -5.29 -2.40
CA LEU A 96 10.05 -5.62 -3.27
C LEU A 96 10.07 -7.10 -3.68
N ALA A 97 9.70 -8.01 -2.77
CA ALA A 97 9.55 -9.43 -3.09
C ALA A 97 8.40 -9.67 -4.07
N GLU A 98 7.26 -9.00 -3.90
CA GLU A 98 6.11 -9.05 -4.81
C GLU A 98 6.50 -8.50 -6.20
N CYS A 99 7.18 -7.35 -6.28
CA CYS A 99 7.68 -6.79 -7.54
C CYS A 99 8.59 -7.77 -8.29
N THR A 100 9.48 -8.46 -7.57
CA THR A 100 10.37 -9.46 -8.15
C THR A 100 9.58 -10.64 -8.73
N ALA A 101 8.62 -11.18 -7.97
CA ALA A 101 7.77 -12.27 -8.43
C ALA A 101 6.92 -11.86 -9.65
N TRP A 102 6.36 -10.64 -9.63
CA TRP A 102 5.52 -10.14 -10.71
C TRP A 102 6.30 -9.87 -11.99
N ARG A 103 7.56 -9.41 -11.93
CA ARG A 103 8.40 -9.32 -13.14
C ARG A 103 8.61 -10.66 -13.82
N ILE A 104 8.80 -11.73 -13.05
CA ILE A 104 8.90 -13.09 -13.59
C ILE A 104 7.58 -13.46 -14.28
N ALA A 105 6.45 -13.21 -13.61
CA ALA A 105 5.12 -13.47 -14.17
C ALA A 105 4.86 -12.67 -15.45
N VAL A 106 5.26 -11.39 -15.52
CA VAL A 106 5.12 -10.55 -16.71
C VAL A 106 5.98 -11.05 -17.88
N GLY A 107 7.18 -11.55 -17.60
CA GLY A 107 8.07 -12.09 -18.63
C GLY A 107 7.67 -13.47 -19.17
N ALA A 108 6.90 -14.25 -18.40
CA ALA A 108 6.51 -15.62 -18.74
C ALA A 108 5.01 -15.82 -18.99
N GLY A 109 4.18 -14.86 -18.60
CA GLY A 109 2.73 -14.96 -18.61
C GLY A 109 2.13 -14.83 -20.00
N ASP A 110 0.97 -15.46 -20.18
CA ASP A 110 0.14 -15.24 -21.35
C ASP A 110 -0.69 -13.94 -21.22
N ASP A 111 -1.39 -13.60 -22.30
CA ASP A 111 -2.22 -12.40 -22.40
C ASP A 111 -3.32 -12.33 -21.31
N ALA A 112 -3.86 -13.47 -20.86
CA ALA A 112 -4.86 -13.50 -19.79
C ALA A 112 -4.24 -13.11 -18.43
N VAL A 113 -3.06 -13.65 -18.12
CA VAL A 113 -2.31 -13.28 -16.92
C VAL A 113 -1.93 -11.80 -16.94
N LEU A 114 -1.44 -11.29 -18.08
CA LEU A 114 -1.05 -9.89 -18.20
C LEU A 114 -2.23 -8.95 -17.99
N ARG A 115 -3.40 -9.24 -18.57
CA ARG A 115 -4.61 -8.42 -18.35
C ARG A 115 -5.12 -8.50 -16.91
N ALA A 116 -5.03 -9.66 -16.26
CA ALA A 116 -5.39 -9.78 -14.85
C ALA A 116 -4.48 -8.92 -13.95
N LEU A 117 -3.17 -8.87 -14.22
CA LEU A 117 -2.24 -7.99 -13.52
C LEU A 117 -2.50 -6.51 -13.82
N ALA A 118 -2.86 -6.18 -15.06
CA ALA A 118 -3.17 -4.81 -15.47
C ALA A 118 -4.36 -4.21 -14.71
N ALA A 119 -5.32 -5.06 -14.31
CA ALA A 119 -6.52 -4.65 -13.61
C ALA A 119 -6.22 -3.97 -12.26
N VAL A 120 -5.10 -4.28 -11.61
CA VAL A 120 -4.65 -3.60 -10.38
C VAL A 120 -4.41 -2.11 -10.61
N TYR A 121 -4.06 -1.73 -11.84
CA TYR A 121 -3.75 -0.37 -12.24
C TYR A 121 -4.86 0.25 -13.10
N SER A 122 -6.11 -0.22 -13.00
CA SER A 122 -7.22 0.26 -13.85
C SER A 122 -7.53 1.75 -13.69
N ASP A 123 -7.21 2.31 -12.51
CA ASP A 123 -7.42 3.73 -12.19
C ASP A 123 -6.24 4.62 -12.64
N HIS A 124 -5.18 4.03 -13.20
CA HIS A 124 -4.02 4.78 -13.67
C HIS A 124 -4.35 5.53 -14.97
N PRO A 125 -3.94 6.80 -15.16
CA PRO A 125 -4.27 7.58 -16.37
C PRO A 125 -3.76 6.97 -17.68
N ASP A 126 -2.62 6.29 -17.65
CA ASP A 126 -2.07 5.56 -18.81
C ASP A 126 -2.72 4.19 -19.08
N TYR A 127 -3.59 3.71 -18.18
CA TYR A 127 -4.28 2.44 -18.36
C TYR A 127 -5.25 2.54 -19.55
N ARG A 128 -5.30 1.47 -20.34
CA ARG A 128 -6.22 1.39 -21.49
C ARG A 128 -7.34 0.40 -21.21
N PRO A 129 -8.61 0.76 -21.44
CA PRO A 129 -9.75 -0.14 -21.22
C PRO A 129 -9.63 -1.49 -21.96
N GLU A 130 -8.96 -1.53 -23.11
CA GLU A 130 -8.69 -2.77 -23.86
C GLU A 130 -7.80 -3.79 -23.12
N TRP A 131 -7.13 -3.38 -22.05
CA TRP A 131 -6.33 -4.26 -21.18
C TRP A 131 -7.17 -4.90 -20.06
N SER A 132 -8.46 -4.60 -19.99
CA SER A 132 -9.36 -5.23 -19.02
C SER A 132 -9.41 -6.74 -19.23
N PRO A 133 -9.31 -7.55 -18.16
CA PRO A 133 -9.32 -9.01 -18.28
C PRO A 133 -10.63 -9.57 -18.86
N GLY A 134 -11.70 -8.78 -18.96
CA GLY A 134 -12.97 -9.19 -19.55
C GLY A 134 -13.68 -10.31 -18.78
N ILE A 135 -13.17 -10.68 -17.61
CA ILE A 135 -13.78 -11.64 -16.70
C ILE A 135 -14.97 -10.93 -16.04
N PRO A 136 -16.22 -11.42 -16.17
CA PRO A 136 -17.32 -10.89 -15.39
C PRO A 136 -17.03 -11.11 -13.90
N ALA A 137 -17.23 -10.06 -13.11
CA ALA A 137 -17.06 -10.05 -11.66
C ALA A 137 -17.90 -11.13 -10.95
#